data_AF-A0A9D6M894-F1
#
_entry.id   AF-A0A9D6M894-F1
#
_cell.length_a   1.000
_cell.length_b   1.000
_cell.length_c   1.000
_cell.angle_alpha   90.00
_cell.angle_beta   90.00
_cell.angle_gamma   90.00
#
_symmetry.space_group_name_H-M   'P 1'
#
loop_
_entity.id
_entity.type
_entity.pdbx_description
1 polymer ?
#
loop_
_entity_poly.entity_id
_entity_poly.type
_entity_poly.pdbx_seq_one_letter_code
_entity_poly.pdbx_strand_id
1 'polypeptide(L)'
;MMSKRHRGQALVELTLTLPIIALLLGGLVEVGIFINRYLTLIDLTREAARFASNRDSFSTPGDSDCSTSGDLNFYYDTTCIFSSPGPPPACSGWPDTFCNGFNPDLPLKPSQDDIVITVFSVNNNTVTKAWPDPSGYWALSGASNNWQYDCQGNIVTTQPFFSSADVNSFLPPNAPPDKAFVIVEAYYCYYQVLHLPIFYQVIPNPLKIHVYTVMPTVQPPRCMDTIDNDGDGFIDMADPQCVSPTDNDEAN
;
A
#
# COMPACT_ATOMS: atom_id res chain seq x y z
N MET A 1 -21.09 17.38 -69.00
CA MET A 1 -20.88 17.18 -67.54
C MET A 1 -20.04 15.92 -67.35
N MET A 2 -18.75 16.08 -67.04
CA MET A 2 -17.82 14.96 -66.85
C MET A 2 -18.09 14.32 -65.47
N SER A 3 -18.64 13.10 -65.46
CA SER A 3 -18.79 12.31 -64.24
C SER A 3 -17.39 11.85 -63.79
N LYS A 4 -16.84 12.48 -62.75
CA LYS A 4 -15.58 12.05 -62.13
C LYS A 4 -15.81 10.71 -61.44
N ARG A 5 -15.11 9.67 -61.89
CA ARG A 5 -15.16 8.33 -61.29
C ARG A 5 -14.49 8.34 -59.91
N HIS A 6 -15.26 8.17 -58.84
CA HIS A 6 -14.81 8.02 -57.44
C HIS A 6 -14.15 6.66 -57.12
N ARG A 7 -13.45 6.03 -58.08
CA ARG A 7 -12.82 4.72 -57.84
C ARG A 7 -11.60 4.91 -56.93
N GLY A 8 -11.66 4.37 -55.71
CA GLY A 8 -10.56 4.34 -54.75
C GLY A 8 -10.66 5.35 -53.59
N GLN A 9 -11.63 6.27 -53.61
CA GLN A 9 -11.81 7.25 -52.52
C GLN A 9 -12.11 6.57 -51.17
N ALA A 10 -12.99 5.56 -51.15
CA ALA A 10 -13.29 4.80 -49.94
C ALA A 10 -12.08 4.04 -49.37
N LEU A 11 -11.13 3.65 -50.23
CA LEU A 11 -9.93 2.94 -49.81
C LEU A 11 -8.94 3.91 -49.15
N VAL A 12 -8.78 5.12 -49.71
CA VAL A 12 -7.98 6.20 -49.09
C VAL A 12 -8.58 6.64 -47.76
N GLU A 13 -9.91 6.80 -47.70
CA GLU A 13 -10.60 7.18 -46.47
C GLU A 13 -10.40 6.13 -45.38
N LEU A 14 -10.60 4.84 -45.70
CA LEU A 14 -10.32 3.76 -44.76
C LEU A 14 -8.85 3.71 -44.33
N THR A 15 -7.90 3.91 -45.24
CA THR A 15 -6.46 3.92 -44.89
C THR A 15 -6.11 5.08 -43.94
N LEU A 16 -6.82 6.20 -44.00
CA LEU A 16 -6.61 7.34 -43.10
C LEU A 16 -7.37 7.19 -41.77
N THR A 17 -8.57 6.62 -41.76
CA THR A 17 -9.37 6.50 -40.53
C THR A 17 -9.03 5.26 -39.70
N LEU A 18 -8.65 4.16 -40.34
CA LEU A 18 -8.31 2.90 -39.66
C LEU A 18 -7.20 3.03 -38.61
N PRO A 19 -6.06 3.72 -38.85
CA PRO A 19 -5.04 3.88 -37.81
C PRO A 19 -5.55 4.72 -36.62
N ILE A 20 -6.41 5.70 -36.85
CA ILE A 20 -7.01 6.52 -35.80
C ILE A 20 -7.97 5.68 -34.95
N ILE A 21 -8.85 4.92 -35.58
CA ILE A 21 -9.79 4.03 -34.88
C ILE A 21 -9.03 2.94 -34.11
N ALA A 22 -7.99 2.35 -34.72
CA ALA A 22 -7.15 1.36 -34.04
C ALA A 22 -6.43 1.95 -32.81
N LEU A 23 -5.96 3.19 -32.89
CA LEU A 23 -5.36 3.88 -31.75
C LEU A 23 -6.38 4.16 -30.63
N LEU A 24 -7.59 4.61 -30.99
CA LEU A 24 -8.66 4.86 -30.01
C LEU A 24 -9.11 3.57 -29.32
N LEU A 25 -9.30 2.49 -30.09
CA LEU A 25 -9.66 1.18 -29.54
C LEU A 25 -8.54 0.59 -28.69
N GLY A 26 -7.28 0.69 -29.15
CA GLY A 26 -6.12 0.29 -28.37
C GLY A 26 -6.02 1.07 -27.05
N GLY A 27 -6.24 2.39 -27.10
CA GLY A 27 -6.25 3.23 -25.90
C GLY A 27 -7.32 2.82 -24.91
N LEU A 28 -8.54 2.52 -25.38
CA LEU A 28 -9.62 2.04 -24.52
C LEU A 28 -9.28 0.70 -23.85
N VAL A 29 -8.68 -0.23 -24.59
CA VAL A 29 -8.26 -1.54 -24.05
C VAL A 29 -7.16 -1.35 -23.00
N GLU A 30 -6.15 -0.52 -23.27
CA GLU A 30 -5.07 -0.23 -22.32
C GLU A 30 -5.61 0.38 -21.02
N VAL A 31 -6.51 1.36 -21.12
CA VAL A 31 -7.16 1.96 -19.95
C VAL A 31 -7.99 0.92 -19.19
N GLY A 32 -8.66 0.01 -19.88
CA GLY A 32 -9.39 -1.10 -19.25
C GLY A 32 -8.48 -2.00 -18.42
N ILE A 33 -7.30 -2.36 -18.96
CA ILE A 33 -6.30 -3.16 -18.25
C ILE A 33 -5.74 -2.38 -17.05
N PHE A 34 -5.42 -1.10 -17.24
CA PHE A 34 -4.96 -0.22 -16.16
C PHE A 34 -5.97 -0.14 -15.01
N ILE A 35 -7.25 0.09 -15.31
CA ILE A 35 -8.33 0.14 -14.30
C ILE A 35 -8.46 -1.20 -13.60
N ASN A 36 -8.37 -2.32 -14.32
CA ASN A 36 -8.39 -3.64 -13.68
C ASN A 36 -7.26 -3.79 -12.64
N ARG A 37 -6.02 -3.42 -13.00
CA ARG A 37 -4.87 -3.47 -12.06
C ARG A 37 -5.05 -2.52 -10.89
N TYR A 38 -5.55 -1.31 -11.14
CA TYR A 38 -5.84 -0.33 -10.10
C TYR A 38 -6.88 -0.83 -9.10
N LEU A 39 -7.99 -1.41 -9.58
CA LEU A 39 -9.04 -1.98 -8.72
C LEU A 39 -8.53 -3.18 -7.92
N THR A 40 -7.77 -4.08 -8.55
CA THR A 40 -7.12 -5.19 -7.83
C THR A 40 -6.23 -4.67 -6.70
N LEU A 41 -5.43 -3.64 -6.94
CA LEU A 41 -4.55 -3.09 -5.91
C LEU A 41 -5.34 -2.44 -4.76
N ILE A 42 -6.46 -1.77 -5.05
CA ILE A 42 -7.37 -1.27 -4.01
C ILE A 42 -7.93 -2.43 -3.18
N ASP A 43 -8.46 -3.47 -3.81
CA ASP A 43 -9.04 -4.61 -3.11
C ASP A 43 -8.01 -5.30 -2.21
N LEU A 44 -6.76 -5.44 -2.68
CA LEU A 44 -5.66 -5.98 -1.88
C LEU A 44 -5.33 -5.09 -0.68
N THR A 45 -5.20 -3.77 -0.84
CA THR A 45 -4.98 -2.88 0.32
C THR A 45 -6.12 -2.93 1.32
N ARG A 46 -7.36 -3.12 0.86
CA ARG A 46 -8.53 -3.25 1.73
C ARG A 46 -8.49 -4.52 2.55
N GLU A 47 -8.21 -5.67 1.94
CA GLU A 47 -8.09 -6.92 2.68
C GLU A 47 -6.86 -6.92 3.60
N ALA A 48 -5.75 -6.29 3.18
CA ALA A 48 -4.57 -6.11 4.02
C ALA A 48 -4.88 -5.27 5.26
N ALA A 49 -5.48 -4.10 5.08
CA ALA A 49 -5.88 -3.25 6.21
C ALA A 49 -6.91 -3.95 7.11
N ARG A 50 -7.80 -4.79 6.55
CA ARG A 50 -8.75 -5.59 7.33
C ARG A 50 -8.06 -6.66 8.15
N PHE A 51 -7.06 -7.35 7.58
CA PHE A 51 -6.26 -8.32 8.32
C PHE A 51 -5.52 -7.65 9.48
N ALA A 52 -4.88 -6.51 9.22
CA ALA A 52 -4.18 -5.72 10.21
C ALA A 52 -5.11 -5.22 11.33
N SER A 53 -6.32 -4.75 11.00
CA SER A 53 -7.28 -4.19 11.98
C SER A 53 -7.69 -5.15 13.11
N ASN A 54 -7.60 -6.46 12.89
CA ASN A 54 -7.98 -7.48 13.86
C ASN A 54 -6.81 -7.97 14.71
N ARG A 55 -5.63 -7.37 14.58
CA ARG A 55 -4.39 -7.83 15.22
C ARG A 55 -3.71 -6.70 15.97
N ASP A 56 -2.89 -7.12 16.93
CA ASP A 56 -2.06 -6.24 17.71
C ASP A 56 -0.76 -5.94 16.95
N SER A 57 -0.51 -4.66 16.64
CA SER A 57 0.73 -4.19 16.00
C SER A 57 1.91 -4.05 16.96
N PHE A 58 1.68 -4.24 18.26
CA PHE A 58 2.58 -3.93 19.35
C PHE A 58 3.22 -5.18 19.98
N SER A 59 2.65 -6.37 19.78
CA SER A 59 3.26 -7.64 20.21
C SER A 59 4.36 -8.11 19.22
N THR A 60 5.51 -8.56 19.75
CA THR A 60 6.73 -8.96 18.99
C THR A 60 6.90 -10.48 18.87
N PRO A 61 7.93 -10.97 18.14
CA PRO A 61 8.08 -10.97 16.69
C PRO A 61 7.58 -12.31 16.10
N GLY A 62 6.66 -12.26 15.14
CA GLY A 62 6.45 -13.41 14.28
C GLY A 62 7.57 -13.56 13.25
N ASP A 63 7.43 -14.57 12.40
CA ASP A 63 8.40 -14.83 11.35
C ASP A 63 8.29 -13.81 10.20
N SER A 64 8.99 -14.07 9.11
CA SER A 64 8.85 -13.31 7.87
C SER A 64 8.54 -14.27 6.74
N ASP A 65 7.53 -15.11 6.96
CA ASP A 65 7.07 -16.14 6.04
C ASP A 65 5.55 -16.20 5.93
N CYS A 66 5.06 -16.01 4.72
CA CYS A 66 3.65 -16.09 4.37
C CYS A 66 3.10 -17.52 4.38
N SER A 67 3.93 -18.53 4.67
CA SER A 67 3.58 -19.95 4.64
C SER A 67 3.22 -20.52 6.02
N THR A 68 3.51 -19.81 7.10
CA THR A 68 3.21 -20.28 8.46
C THR A 68 1.88 -19.71 8.97
N SER A 69 1.27 -20.41 9.93
CA SER A 69 -0.03 -20.00 10.50
C SER A 69 0.01 -19.80 12.03
N GLY A 70 1.17 -20.06 12.65
CA GLY A 70 1.34 -20.05 14.10
C GLY A 70 2.16 -18.87 14.64
N ASP A 71 3.08 -18.32 13.84
CA ASP A 71 4.07 -17.33 14.27
C ASP A 71 3.96 -16.06 13.42
N LEU A 72 2.96 -15.23 13.73
CA LEU A 72 2.57 -14.12 12.85
C LEU A 72 3.26 -12.80 13.19
N ASN A 73 3.91 -12.18 12.20
CA ASN A 73 4.41 -10.83 12.25
C ASN A 73 3.37 -9.87 11.67
N PHE A 74 2.90 -8.94 12.51
CA PHE A 74 1.85 -7.98 12.13
C PHE A 74 2.11 -7.32 10.76
N TYR A 75 3.31 -6.81 10.52
CA TYR A 75 3.61 -6.07 9.29
C TYR A 75 3.83 -7.01 8.10
N TYR A 76 4.66 -8.04 8.27
CA TYR A 76 5.00 -8.96 7.19
C TYR A 76 3.78 -9.76 6.73
N ASP A 77 3.00 -10.33 7.64
CA ASP A 77 1.80 -11.11 7.28
C ASP A 77 0.70 -10.27 6.68
N THR A 78 0.60 -9.00 7.07
CA THR A 78 -0.32 -8.07 6.39
C THR A 78 0.03 -7.93 4.92
N THR A 79 1.32 -7.96 4.56
CA THR A 79 1.76 -7.92 3.16
C THR A 79 1.62 -9.24 2.41
N CYS A 80 1.46 -10.37 3.10
CA CYS A 80 1.26 -11.66 2.46
C CYS A 80 -0.03 -11.73 1.63
N ILE A 81 -0.98 -10.83 1.85
CA ILE A 81 -2.17 -10.67 1.00
C ILE A 81 -1.80 -10.30 -0.44
N PHE A 82 -0.67 -9.62 -0.64
CA PHE A 82 -0.17 -9.24 -1.95
C PHE A 82 0.72 -10.31 -2.60
N SER A 83 1.12 -11.35 -1.85
CA SER A 83 2.01 -12.39 -2.36
C SER A 83 1.26 -13.42 -3.23
N SER A 84 2.01 -14.12 -4.08
CA SER A 84 1.49 -15.06 -5.07
C SER A 84 1.03 -16.38 -4.42
N PRO A 85 -0.09 -17.00 -4.86
CA PRO A 85 -0.69 -18.16 -4.20
C PRO A 85 -0.06 -19.53 -4.54
N GLY A 86 0.92 -19.61 -5.45
CA GLY A 86 1.44 -20.89 -5.97
C GLY A 86 2.86 -21.19 -5.49
N PRO A 87 3.25 -22.48 -5.32
CA PRO A 87 4.63 -22.83 -4.98
C PRO A 87 5.62 -22.44 -6.11
N PRO A 88 6.95 -22.43 -5.86
CA PRO A 88 7.96 -22.24 -6.90
C PRO A 88 7.68 -23.13 -8.13
N PRO A 89 7.77 -22.62 -9.38
CA PRO A 89 8.45 -21.39 -9.80
C PRO A 89 7.58 -20.13 -9.84
N ALA A 90 6.31 -20.17 -9.43
CA ALA A 90 5.43 -18.98 -9.44
C ALA A 90 5.90 -17.88 -8.46
N CYS A 91 6.78 -18.22 -7.52
CA CYS A 91 7.37 -17.35 -6.51
C CYS A 91 8.89 -17.15 -6.64
N SER A 92 9.51 -17.45 -7.79
CA SER A 92 10.98 -17.41 -7.95
C SER A 92 11.54 -15.97 -8.10
N GLY A 93 11.33 -15.08 -7.12
CA GLY A 93 11.64 -13.64 -7.26
C GLY A 93 11.87 -12.80 -6.00
N TRP A 94 11.70 -13.32 -4.78
CA TRP A 94 12.23 -12.79 -3.51
C TRP A 94 12.38 -13.98 -2.53
N PRO A 95 12.88 -13.89 -1.26
CA PRO A 95 13.13 -15.10 -0.48
C PRO A 95 11.86 -15.95 -0.50
N ASP A 96 12.01 -17.27 -0.63
CA ASP A 96 10.92 -18.23 -0.86
C ASP A 96 9.74 -18.08 0.14
N THR A 97 9.94 -17.30 1.19
CA THR A 97 9.03 -16.89 2.26
C THR A 97 7.96 -15.86 1.86
N PHE A 98 8.12 -15.05 0.79
CA PHE A 98 7.05 -14.17 0.29
C PHE A 98 6.20 -14.87 -0.79
N CYS A 99 5.63 -16.00 -0.41
CA CYS A 99 4.91 -16.92 -1.30
C CYS A 99 3.71 -17.55 -0.57
N ASN A 100 2.85 -18.27 -1.28
CA ASN A 100 1.64 -18.90 -0.72
C ASN A 100 0.60 -17.90 -0.18
N GLY A 101 0.58 -16.69 -0.74
CA GLY A 101 -0.42 -15.68 -0.42
C GLY A 101 -1.72 -15.85 -1.20
N PHE A 102 -2.34 -14.71 -1.52
CA PHE A 102 -3.71 -14.66 -2.02
C PHE A 102 -3.86 -14.04 -3.41
N ASN A 103 -2.79 -13.47 -3.99
CA ASN A 103 -2.88 -12.62 -5.17
C ASN A 103 -2.15 -13.21 -6.39
N PRO A 104 -2.86 -13.91 -7.30
CA PRO A 104 -2.27 -14.43 -8.53
C PRO A 104 -2.12 -13.38 -9.63
N ASP A 105 -2.86 -12.27 -9.56
CA ASP A 105 -3.12 -11.41 -10.72
C ASP A 105 -2.18 -10.20 -10.82
N LEU A 106 -1.54 -9.82 -9.71
CA LEU A 106 -0.69 -8.63 -9.62
C LEU A 106 0.62 -8.94 -8.90
N PRO A 107 1.60 -9.58 -9.58
CA PRO A 107 2.88 -9.89 -8.96
C PRO A 107 3.66 -8.59 -8.70
N LEU A 108 4.05 -8.38 -7.44
CA LEU A 108 4.90 -7.26 -7.03
C LEU A 108 6.36 -7.52 -7.45
N LYS A 109 7.01 -6.48 -7.96
CA LYS A 109 8.44 -6.46 -8.28
C LYS A 109 9.22 -5.81 -7.12
N PRO A 110 9.95 -6.58 -6.32
CA PRO A 110 10.58 -6.06 -5.10
C PRO A 110 11.76 -5.11 -5.34
N SER A 111 12.21 -4.93 -6.58
CA SER A 111 13.21 -3.93 -6.95
C SER A 111 12.61 -2.53 -7.21
N GLN A 112 11.29 -2.40 -7.29
CA GLN A 112 10.61 -1.17 -7.72
C GLN A 112 9.32 -0.89 -6.93
N ASP A 113 8.55 -1.94 -6.66
CA ASP A 113 7.28 -1.85 -5.95
C ASP A 113 7.55 -1.88 -4.44
N ASP A 114 6.57 -1.39 -3.68
CA ASP A 114 6.64 -1.39 -2.24
C ASP A 114 5.26 -1.39 -1.59
N ILE A 115 5.21 -1.87 -0.36
CA ILE A 115 4.05 -1.73 0.52
C ILE A 115 4.53 -1.06 1.79
N VAL A 116 3.88 0.03 2.16
CA VAL A 116 4.17 0.77 3.39
C VAL A 116 2.98 0.62 4.32
N ILE A 117 3.25 0.22 5.56
CA ILE A 117 2.25 0.07 6.61
C ILE A 117 2.64 1.01 7.74
N THR A 118 1.68 1.84 8.14
CA THR A 118 1.86 2.78 9.26
C THR A 118 0.68 2.64 10.21
N VAL A 119 0.97 2.56 11.51
CA VAL A 119 -0.07 2.58 12.55
C VAL A 119 0.03 3.88 13.34
N PHE A 120 -1.05 4.66 13.38
CA PHE A 120 -1.13 5.91 14.13
C PHE A 120 -1.93 5.69 15.42
N SER A 121 -1.38 6.13 16.55
CA SER A 121 -2.10 6.26 17.82
C SER A 121 -2.59 7.69 17.99
N VAL A 122 -3.85 7.86 18.39
CA VAL A 122 -4.51 9.14 18.60
C VAL A 122 -5.05 9.20 20.02
N ASN A 123 -4.52 10.12 20.82
CA ASN A 123 -4.97 10.39 22.18
C ASN A 123 -5.39 11.86 22.28
N ASN A 124 -6.48 12.15 22.99
CA ASN A 124 -7.02 13.51 23.15
C ASN A 124 -7.12 14.31 21.82
N ASN A 125 -7.62 13.67 20.75
CA ASN A 125 -7.78 14.24 19.40
C ASN A 125 -6.47 14.67 18.71
N THR A 126 -5.34 14.15 19.16
CA THR A 126 -4.03 14.40 18.56
C THR A 126 -3.28 13.08 18.34
N VAL A 127 -2.61 12.96 17.21
CA VAL A 127 -1.70 11.84 16.93
C VAL A 127 -0.52 11.95 17.89
N THR A 128 -0.40 10.96 18.77
CA THR A 128 0.70 10.87 19.75
C THR A 128 1.92 10.21 19.15
N LYS A 129 1.72 9.11 18.41
CA LYS A 129 2.82 8.28 17.92
C LYS A 129 2.46 7.56 16.62
N ALA A 130 3.47 7.35 15.78
CA ALA A 130 3.40 6.51 14.59
C ALA A 130 4.28 5.27 14.80
N TRP A 131 3.80 4.12 14.36
CA TRP A 131 4.42 2.82 14.58
C TRP A 131 4.73 2.12 13.24
N PRO A 132 5.80 1.29 13.20
CA PRO A 132 6.67 0.90 14.30
C PRO A 132 7.61 2.03 14.76
N ASP A 133 7.84 2.14 16.07
CA ASP A 133 8.76 3.11 16.67
C ASP A 133 10.21 2.58 16.57
N PRO A 134 11.20 3.41 16.20
CA PRO A 134 11.15 4.86 15.96
C PRO A 134 10.99 5.29 14.50
N SER A 135 10.86 4.36 13.55
CA SER A 135 10.79 4.73 12.11
C SER A 135 9.48 5.42 11.74
N GLY A 136 8.40 5.12 12.46
CA GLY A 136 7.06 5.66 12.20
C GLY A 136 6.37 5.05 10.97
N TYR A 137 6.98 4.06 10.33
CA TYR A 137 6.42 3.28 9.23
C TYR A 137 7.24 1.99 9.04
N TRP A 138 6.60 0.98 8.46
CA TRP A 138 7.24 -0.25 8.01
C TRP A 138 7.11 -0.36 6.49
N ALA A 139 8.16 -0.80 5.80
CA ALA A 139 8.16 -0.98 4.36
C ALA A 139 8.61 -2.40 3.99
N LEU A 140 7.93 -3.03 3.04
CA LEU A 140 8.25 -4.38 2.57
C LEU A 140 9.65 -4.44 1.94
N SER A 141 10.03 -3.39 1.21
CA SER A 141 11.39 -3.29 0.63
C SER A 141 12.49 -3.10 1.68
N GLY A 142 12.15 -2.93 2.95
CA GLY A 142 13.08 -2.73 4.06
C GLY A 142 13.95 -1.49 3.85
N ALA A 143 15.28 -1.66 3.91
CA ALA A 143 16.23 -0.55 3.78
C ALA A 143 16.24 0.11 2.38
N SER A 144 15.70 -0.57 1.36
CA SER A 144 15.66 -0.04 0.00
C SER A 144 14.67 1.12 -0.19
N ASN A 145 13.62 1.19 0.64
CA ASN A 145 12.59 2.24 0.61
C ASN A 145 12.10 2.57 -0.82
N ASN A 146 11.75 1.54 -1.60
CA ASN A 146 11.33 1.68 -3.00
C ASN A 146 10.19 2.70 -3.18
N TRP A 147 9.32 2.84 -2.16
CA TRP A 147 8.25 3.84 -2.14
C TRP A 147 8.71 5.29 -2.38
N GLN A 148 9.98 5.62 -2.07
CA GLN A 148 10.57 6.96 -2.29
C GLN A 148 10.81 7.27 -3.75
N TYR A 149 10.95 6.25 -4.59
CA TYR A 149 11.33 6.39 -5.99
C TYR A 149 10.08 6.36 -6.90
N ASP A 150 10.17 7.03 -8.04
CA ASP A 150 9.30 6.73 -9.18
C ASP A 150 9.74 5.44 -9.88
N CYS A 151 8.97 4.99 -10.86
CA CYS A 151 9.28 3.78 -11.61
C CYS A 151 10.48 3.92 -12.56
N GLN A 152 11.12 5.09 -12.58
CA GLN A 152 12.30 5.43 -13.36
C GLN A 152 13.55 5.60 -12.48
N GLY A 153 13.40 5.46 -11.15
CA GLY A 153 14.49 5.55 -10.17
C GLY A 153 14.79 6.97 -9.68
N ASN A 154 13.95 7.96 -9.96
CA ASN A 154 14.08 9.30 -9.39
C ASN A 154 13.40 9.36 -8.02
N ILE A 155 14.02 10.04 -7.06
CA ILE A 155 13.40 10.28 -5.75
C ILE A 155 12.27 11.29 -5.91
N VAL A 156 11.05 10.90 -5.54
CA VAL A 156 9.85 11.74 -5.59
C VAL A 156 9.30 12.12 -4.22
N THR A 157 9.61 11.34 -3.19
CA THR A 157 9.24 11.66 -1.80
C THR A 157 10.30 11.17 -0.83
N THR A 158 10.38 11.81 0.33
CA THR A 158 11.27 11.45 1.45
C THR A 158 10.49 11.02 2.69
N GLN A 159 9.16 11.08 2.67
CA GLN A 159 8.27 10.64 3.75
C GLN A 159 7.08 9.86 3.16
N PRO A 160 6.50 8.89 3.91
CA PRO A 160 5.25 8.23 3.53
C PRO A 160 4.17 9.26 3.20
N PHE A 161 3.18 8.88 2.39
CA PHE A 161 2.16 9.82 1.94
C PHE A 161 1.36 10.42 3.10
N PHE A 162 1.17 9.65 4.18
CA PHE A 162 0.56 10.12 5.41
C PHE A 162 1.62 10.38 6.48
N SER A 163 1.82 11.65 6.84
CA SER A 163 2.55 12.03 8.04
C SER A 163 1.61 12.22 9.23
N SER A 164 2.17 12.24 10.46
CA SER A 164 1.39 12.57 11.66
C SER A 164 0.71 13.95 11.58
N ALA A 165 1.30 14.90 10.85
CA ALA A 165 0.70 16.22 10.63
C ALA A 165 -0.51 16.15 9.69
N ASP A 166 -0.42 15.35 8.63
CA ASP A 166 -1.54 15.14 7.70
C ASP A 166 -2.69 14.44 8.41
N VAL A 167 -2.40 13.38 9.17
CA VAL A 167 -3.41 12.66 9.95
C VAL A 167 -4.08 13.58 10.97
N ASN A 168 -3.30 14.40 11.69
CA ASN A 168 -3.87 15.41 12.60
C ASN A 168 -4.80 16.39 11.90
N SER A 169 -4.54 16.77 10.65
CA SER A 169 -5.41 17.66 9.88
C SER A 169 -6.75 17.02 9.49
N PHE A 170 -6.81 15.69 9.44
CA PHE A 170 -8.02 14.93 9.11
C PHE A 170 -8.88 14.61 10.34
N LEU A 171 -8.33 14.74 11.56
CA LEU A 171 -9.08 14.45 12.79
C LEU A 171 -10.10 15.56 13.08
N PRO A 172 -11.42 15.26 13.08
CA PRO A 172 -12.41 16.25 13.46
C PRO A 172 -12.33 16.55 14.96
N PRO A 173 -12.73 17.77 15.40
CA PRO A 173 -12.71 18.16 16.81
C PRO A 173 -13.57 17.27 17.72
N ASN A 174 -14.56 16.57 17.15
CA ASN A 174 -15.48 15.69 17.87
C ASN A 174 -15.16 14.20 17.64
N ALA A 175 -13.98 13.86 17.11
CA ALA A 175 -13.58 12.46 17.01
C ALA A 175 -13.56 11.82 18.41
N PRO A 176 -13.97 10.55 18.54
CA PRO A 176 -13.79 9.82 19.79
C PRO A 176 -12.30 9.88 20.20
N PRO A 177 -12.00 10.21 21.47
CA PRO A 177 -10.63 10.14 21.96
C PRO A 177 -10.17 8.68 21.97
N ASP A 178 -8.84 8.49 21.98
CA ASP A 178 -8.17 7.23 22.27
C ASP A 178 -8.49 6.13 21.25
N LYS A 179 -7.99 6.33 20.03
CA LYS A 179 -8.18 5.44 18.87
C LYS A 179 -6.88 5.24 18.14
N ALA A 180 -6.77 4.13 17.42
CA ALA A 180 -5.68 3.90 16.50
C ALA A 180 -6.19 3.54 15.11
N PHE A 181 -5.39 3.85 14.10
CA PHE A 181 -5.68 3.55 12.70
C PHE A 181 -4.46 2.92 12.06
N VAL A 182 -4.69 1.89 11.24
CA VAL A 182 -3.69 1.34 10.34
C VAL A 182 -3.93 1.88 8.94
N ILE A 183 -2.85 2.30 8.30
CA ILE A 183 -2.82 2.73 6.91
C ILE A 183 -1.92 1.77 6.15
N VAL A 184 -2.48 1.13 5.13
CA VAL A 184 -1.73 0.28 4.18
C VAL A 184 -1.66 1.01 2.86
N GLU A 185 -0.46 1.36 2.44
CA GLU A 185 -0.16 2.03 1.18
C GLU A 185 0.55 1.05 0.23
N ALA A 186 0.09 0.95 -1.01
CA ALA A 186 0.73 0.15 -2.04
C ALA A 186 1.25 1.05 -3.16
N TYR A 187 2.52 0.89 -3.48
CA TYR A 187 3.21 1.56 -4.59
C TYR A 187 3.57 0.53 -5.64
N TYR A 188 2.95 0.63 -6.82
CA TYR A 188 3.07 -0.36 -7.88
C TYR A 188 3.41 0.28 -9.24
N CYS A 189 4.43 -0.25 -9.91
CA CYS A 189 4.84 0.19 -11.23
C CYS A 189 4.09 -0.57 -12.32
N TYR A 190 3.08 0.08 -12.89
CA TYR A 190 2.30 -0.43 -14.00
C TYR A 190 3.05 -0.28 -15.32
N TYR A 191 3.23 -1.39 -16.02
CA TYR A 191 3.81 -1.43 -17.36
C TYR A 191 2.68 -1.46 -18.39
N GLN A 192 2.70 -0.52 -19.32
CA GLN A 192 1.71 -0.48 -20.38
C GLN A 192 1.81 -1.73 -21.26
N VAL A 193 0.69 -2.36 -21.60
CA VAL A 193 0.66 -3.64 -22.31
C VAL A 193 0.78 -3.45 -23.82
N LEU A 194 -0.02 -2.56 -24.40
CA LEU A 194 -0.19 -2.41 -25.85
C LEU A 194 0.87 -1.55 -26.53
N HIS A 195 1.74 -0.92 -25.76
CA HIS A 195 2.82 -0.12 -26.29
C HIS A 195 2.46 0.92 -27.35
N LEU A 196 1.42 1.71 -27.08
CA LEU A 196 0.88 2.65 -28.04
C LEU A 196 1.82 3.86 -28.30
N PRO A 197 2.20 4.13 -29.57
CA PRO A 197 3.31 5.02 -29.92
C PRO A 197 3.11 6.51 -29.59
N ILE A 198 1.87 7.01 -29.54
CA ILE A 198 1.59 8.42 -29.19
C ILE A 198 1.49 8.61 -27.67
N PHE A 199 1.01 7.60 -26.95
CA PHE A 199 0.81 7.71 -25.51
C PHE A 199 2.13 7.73 -24.73
N TYR A 200 3.19 7.09 -25.24
CA TYR A 200 4.51 7.11 -24.58
C TYR A 200 5.23 8.44 -24.54
N GLN A 201 4.86 9.38 -25.41
CA GLN A 201 5.44 10.72 -25.37
C GLN A 201 4.78 11.60 -24.31
N VAL A 202 3.60 11.21 -23.82
CA VAL A 202 2.79 11.99 -22.87
C VAL A 202 2.73 11.32 -21.50
N ILE A 203 2.59 10.00 -21.46
CA ILE A 203 2.44 9.21 -20.24
C ILE A 203 3.70 8.35 -20.08
N PRO A 204 4.40 8.43 -18.94
CA PRO A 204 5.57 7.61 -18.68
C PRO A 204 5.20 6.12 -18.66
N ASN A 205 6.17 5.28 -19.03
CA ASN A 205 6.05 3.84 -18.92
C ASN A 205 7.37 3.28 -18.39
N PRO A 206 7.38 2.60 -17.23
CA PRO A 206 6.24 2.33 -16.34
C PRO A 206 5.62 3.58 -15.66
N LEU A 207 4.35 3.46 -15.24
CA LEU A 207 3.60 4.46 -14.47
C LEU A 207 3.45 4.00 -13.02
N LYS A 208 3.76 4.88 -12.06
CA LYS A 208 3.55 4.60 -10.62
C LYS A 208 2.08 4.74 -10.25
N ILE A 209 1.48 3.65 -9.79
CA ILE A 209 0.18 3.61 -9.11
C ILE A 209 0.44 3.69 -7.62
N HIS A 210 -0.29 4.57 -6.94
CA HIS A 210 -0.34 4.65 -5.47
C HIS A 210 -1.80 4.53 -5.04
N VAL A 211 -2.07 3.58 -4.16
CA VAL A 211 -3.37 3.39 -3.52
C VAL A 211 -3.16 3.15 -2.04
N TYR A 212 -4.17 3.47 -1.24
CA TYR A 212 -4.11 3.27 0.20
C TYR A 212 -5.47 2.87 0.74
N THR A 213 -5.47 2.16 1.86
CA THR A 213 -6.65 1.94 2.68
C THR A 213 -6.35 2.26 4.13
N VAL A 214 -7.30 2.92 4.80
CA VAL A 214 -7.27 3.22 6.23
C VAL A 214 -8.32 2.37 6.93
N MET A 215 -7.95 1.72 8.03
CA MET A 215 -8.87 0.99 8.89
C MET A 215 -8.59 1.29 10.37
N PRO A 216 -9.60 1.22 11.25
CA PRO A 216 -9.34 1.28 12.69
C PRO A 216 -8.49 0.08 13.11
N THR A 217 -7.68 0.25 14.16
CA THR A 217 -6.94 -0.84 14.80
C THR A 217 -6.98 -0.66 16.31
N VAL A 218 -6.45 -1.63 17.05
CA VAL A 218 -6.31 -1.55 18.50
C VAL A 218 -5.32 -0.45 18.88
N GLN A 219 -5.63 0.28 19.94
CA GLN A 219 -4.72 1.28 20.51
C GLN A 219 -3.50 0.57 21.13
N PRO A 220 -2.31 1.21 21.17
CA PRO A 220 -1.22 0.70 21.99
C PRO A 220 -1.69 0.42 23.42
N PRO A 221 -1.24 -0.68 24.03
CA PRO A 221 -1.42 -0.93 25.45
C PRO A 221 -0.96 0.27 26.28
N ARG A 222 -1.64 0.49 27.41
CA ARG A 222 -1.42 1.65 28.30
C ARG A 222 0.06 1.80 28.67
N CYS A 223 0.68 0.69 29.06
CA CYS A 223 2.09 0.59 29.41
C CYS A 223 3.11 0.84 28.29
N MET A 224 2.67 1.24 27.09
CA MET A 224 3.53 1.64 25.98
C MET A 224 2.92 2.72 25.07
N ASP A 225 1.88 3.43 25.53
CA ASP A 225 1.18 4.46 24.76
C ASP A 225 1.80 5.86 24.91
N THR A 226 2.86 6.00 25.70
CA THR A 226 3.62 7.22 26.02
C THR A 226 2.89 8.25 26.89
N ILE A 227 1.82 7.84 27.55
CA ILE A 227 1.01 8.67 28.45
C ILE A 227 1.02 8.06 29.85
N ASP A 228 1.06 8.89 30.88
CA ASP A 228 0.75 8.50 32.26
C ASP A 228 -0.78 8.34 32.39
N ASN A 229 -1.30 7.12 32.29
CA ASN A 229 -2.76 6.89 32.28
C ASN A 229 -3.40 6.92 33.68
N ASP A 230 -2.65 6.81 34.78
CA ASP A 230 -3.17 6.81 36.16
C ASP A 230 -2.86 8.10 36.95
N GLY A 231 -1.97 8.95 36.41
CA GLY A 231 -1.62 10.26 36.92
C GLY A 231 -0.65 10.25 38.09
N ASP A 232 0.08 9.15 38.31
CA ASP A 232 1.01 8.99 39.42
C ASP A 232 2.41 9.59 39.14
N GLY A 233 2.64 10.04 37.90
CA GLY A 233 3.86 10.70 37.44
C GLY A 233 4.87 9.76 36.78
N PHE A 234 4.57 8.46 36.68
CA PHE A 234 5.33 7.51 35.88
C PHE A 234 4.65 7.23 34.53
N ILE A 235 5.42 6.80 33.52
CA ILE A 235 4.94 6.62 32.14
C ILE A 235 5.43 5.27 31.63
N ASP A 236 4.55 4.48 31.02
CA ASP A 236 4.88 3.22 30.35
C ASP A 236 5.71 2.28 31.27
N MET A 237 6.74 1.63 30.72
CA MET A 237 7.70 0.80 31.45
C MET A 237 8.53 1.52 32.52
N ALA A 238 8.40 2.84 32.67
CA ALA A 238 8.96 3.55 33.82
C ALA A 238 8.00 3.52 35.03
N ASP A 239 6.74 3.14 34.83
CA ASP A 239 5.75 2.88 35.86
C ASP A 239 6.01 1.51 36.54
N PRO A 240 6.16 1.48 37.88
CA PRO A 240 6.28 0.24 38.65
C PRO A 240 5.09 -0.73 38.51
N GLN A 241 3.92 -0.23 38.13
CA GLN A 241 2.68 -1.00 37.98
C GLN A 241 2.62 -1.73 36.63
N CYS A 242 3.35 -1.25 35.62
CA CYS A 242 3.50 -1.92 34.33
C CYS A 242 4.35 -3.19 34.45
N VAL A 243 3.72 -4.36 34.36
CA VAL A 243 4.45 -5.64 34.41
C VAL A 243 5.09 -6.00 33.07
N SER A 244 4.56 -5.45 31.96
CA SER A 244 5.09 -5.66 30.60
C SER A 244 4.64 -4.55 29.64
N PRO A 245 5.32 -4.33 28.50
CA PRO A 245 4.91 -3.32 27.52
C PRO A 245 3.53 -3.59 26.91
N THR A 246 3.10 -4.86 26.87
CA THR A 246 1.79 -5.25 26.34
C THR A 246 0.68 -5.23 27.39
N ASP A 247 0.98 -4.75 28.60
CA ASP A 247 0.00 -4.65 29.68
C ASP A 247 -0.93 -3.45 29.44
N ASN A 248 -2.21 -3.67 29.70
CA ASN A 248 -3.27 -2.68 29.49
C ASN A 248 -3.67 -1.98 30.79
N ASP A 249 -3.12 -2.37 31.93
CA ASP A 249 -3.46 -1.82 33.24
C ASP A 249 -2.27 -1.07 33.85
N GLU A 250 -2.32 0.26 33.77
CA GLU A 250 -1.47 1.20 34.53
C GLU A 250 -2.12 1.62 35.86
N ALA A 251 -3.24 0.99 36.26
CA ALA A 251 -4.06 1.49 37.37
C ALA A 251 -3.68 0.89 38.73
N ASN A 252 -3.62 1.77 39.75
CA ASN A 252 -3.39 1.46 41.17
C ASN A 252 -4.62 0.86 41.89
#